data_AF-A0AAD4BDN8-F1
#
_entry.id   AF-A0AAD4BDN8-F1
#
_cell.length_a   1.000
_cell.length_b   1.000
_cell.length_c   1.000
_cell.angle_alpha   90.00
_cell.angle_beta   90.00
_cell.angle_gamma   90.00
#
_symmetry.space_group_name_H-M   'P 1'
#
loop_
_entity.id
_entity.type
_entity.pdbx_description
1 polymer ?
#
loop_
_entity_poly.entity_id
_entity_poly.type
_entity_poly.pdbx_seq_one_letter_code
_entity_poly.pdbx_strand_id
1 'polypeptide(L)'
;FSQLAARVGLPFHQVVNRFMRQFGCACASNFWNSYQKFHAANKEQKIVRIEQVDITVSMCYALFQEEYPGMWQKILTDFDDAENCNDEGKSVGHRQALFFRLAKHHLQVFTSMVKAHAFETVIIMAGNVVNQNASLGQVYASLGAINFFLERCRVDDNEILAHFKTHI
;
A
#
# COMPACT_ATOMS: atom_id res chain seq x y z
N PHE A 1 -23.41 -4.43 -11.68
CA PHE A 1 -22.49 -3.79 -12.65
C PHE A 1 -23.18 -3.30 -13.93
N SER A 2 -24.23 -3.95 -14.44
CA SER A 2 -24.95 -3.56 -15.68
C SER A 2 -25.69 -2.23 -15.59
N GLN A 3 -26.35 -1.94 -14.48
CA GLN A 3 -26.97 -0.62 -14.24
C GLN A 3 -25.91 0.49 -14.06
N LEU A 4 -24.77 0.18 -13.44
CA LEU A 4 -23.64 1.09 -13.30
C LEU A 4 -23.03 1.41 -14.67
N ALA A 5 -22.83 0.39 -15.51
CA ALA A 5 -22.35 0.50 -16.89
C ALA A 5 -23.22 1.42 -17.75
N ALA A 6 -24.55 1.29 -17.66
CA ALA A 6 -25.49 2.19 -18.31
C ALA A 6 -25.36 3.64 -17.81
N ARG A 7 -25.13 3.84 -16.50
CA ARG A 7 -25.02 5.17 -15.88
C ARG A 7 -23.73 5.92 -16.22
N VAL A 8 -22.61 5.22 -16.38
CA VAL A 8 -21.31 5.81 -16.80
C VAL A 8 -21.05 5.73 -18.31
N GLY A 9 -21.99 5.18 -19.09
CA GLY A 9 -21.84 5.06 -20.55
C GLY A 9 -20.69 4.16 -20.99
N LEU A 10 -20.27 3.20 -20.13
CA LEU A 10 -19.16 2.30 -20.40
C LEU A 10 -19.67 0.87 -20.62
N PRO A 11 -19.05 0.08 -21.51
CA PRO A 11 -19.40 -1.33 -21.68
C PRO A 11 -19.26 -2.09 -20.36
N PHE A 12 -20.20 -3.00 -20.07
CA PHE A 12 -20.24 -3.80 -18.84
C PHE A 12 -18.88 -4.43 -18.50
N HIS A 13 -18.22 -5.02 -19.49
CA HIS A 13 -16.92 -5.66 -19.32
C HIS A 13 -15.81 -4.67 -18.92
N GLN A 14 -15.86 -3.42 -19.38
CA GLN A 14 -14.91 -2.38 -18.95
C GLN A 14 -15.16 -1.91 -17.53
N VAL A 15 -16.43 -1.83 -17.10
CA VAL A 15 -16.77 -1.48 -15.72
C VAL A 15 -16.33 -2.58 -14.76
N VAL A 16 -16.54 -3.85 -15.13
CA VAL A 16 -16.06 -5.00 -14.36
C VAL A 16 -14.52 -5.01 -14.33
N ASN A 17 -13.84 -4.82 -15.46
CA ASN A 17 -12.37 -4.75 -15.48
C ASN A 17 -11.83 -3.57 -14.66
N ARG A 18 -12.45 -2.40 -14.71
CA ARG A 18 -12.05 -1.25 -13.88
C ARG A 18 -12.28 -1.54 -12.40
N PHE A 19 -13.41 -2.18 -12.06
CA PHE A 19 -13.68 -2.61 -10.69
C PHE A 19 -12.66 -3.65 -10.22
N MET A 20 -12.35 -4.67 -11.02
CA MET A 20 -11.32 -5.67 -10.70
C MET A 20 -9.92 -5.07 -10.63
N ARG A 21 -9.62 -4.04 -11.43
CA ARG A 21 -8.34 -3.33 -11.36
C ARG A 21 -8.23 -2.39 -10.16
N GLN A 22 -9.35 -1.83 -9.71
CA GLN A 22 -9.42 -0.90 -8.57
C GLN A 22 -9.62 -1.62 -7.23
N PHE A 23 -10.28 -2.77 -7.23
CA PHE A 23 -10.68 -3.53 -6.03
C PHE A 23 -10.24 -5.00 -6.04
N GLY A 24 -9.91 -5.57 -7.20
CA GLY A 24 -9.48 -6.98 -7.32
C GLY A 24 -8.00 -7.22 -7.03
N CYS A 25 -7.18 -6.16 -6.96
CA CYS A 25 -5.78 -6.23 -6.53
C CYS A 25 -5.50 -5.22 -5.42
N ALA A 26 -6.16 -5.38 -4.27
CA ALA A 26 -5.70 -4.75 -3.04
C ALA A 26 -4.48 -5.48 -2.42
N CYS A 27 -4.17 -6.73 -2.83
CA CYS A 27 -3.06 -7.52 -2.26
C CYS A 27 -2.31 -8.38 -3.29
N ALA A 28 -2.06 -7.83 -4.49
CA ALA A 28 -1.07 -8.41 -5.39
C ALA A 28 -0.04 -7.34 -5.72
N SER A 29 0.71 -6.89 -4.69
CA SER A 29 2.14 -6.68 -4.96
C SER A 29 2.59 -7.97 -5.63
N ASN A 30 3.12 -7.88 -6.85
CA ASN A 30 3.49 -9.08 -7.59
C ASN A 30 4.51 -9.82 -6.73
N PHE A 31 4.10 -10.86 -5.99
CA PHE A 31 4.96 -11.50 -4.99
C PHE A 31 6.25 -12.00 -5.63
N TRP A 32 6.22 -12.27 -6.93
CA TRP A 32 7.40 -12.49 -7.75
C TRP A 32 8.41 -11.33 -7.69
N ASN A 33 7.97 -10.07 -7.85
CA ASN A 33 8.84 -8.90 -7.76
C ASN A 33 9.38 -8.71 -6.33
N SER A 34 8.54 -8.88 -5.30
CA SER A 34 8.99 -8.82 -3.90
C SER A 34 10.00 -9.93 -3.61
N TYR A 35 9.77 -11.12 -4.14
CA TYR A 35 10.69 -12.25 -4.03
C TYR A 35 12.00 -11.99 -4.75
N GLN A 36 12.00 -11.40 -5.95
CA GLN A 36 13.23 -11.05 -6.67
C GLN A 36 14.10 -10.09 -5.85
N LYS A 37 13.50 -9.08 -5.20
CA LYS A 37 14.21 -8.18 -4.27
C LYS A 37 14.74 -8.94 -3.05
N PHE A 38 13.89 -9.73 -2.40
CA PHE A 38 14.24 -10.56 -1.24
C PHE A 38 15.42 -11.49 -1.57
N HIS A 39 15.36 -12.18 -2.71
CA HIS A 39 16.41 -13.06 -3.19
C HIS A 39 17.71 -12.31 -3.44
N ALA A 40 17.67 -11.12 -4.04
CA ALA A 40 18.86 -10.29 -4.26
C ALA A 40 19.49 -9.82 -2.93
N ALA A 41 18.68 -9.38 -1.97
CA ALA A 41 19.15 -8.93 -0.65
C ALA A 41 19.73 -10.07 0.21
N ASN A 42 19.25 -11.30 0.01
CA ASN A 42 19.68 -12.48 0.78
C ASN A 42 20.69 -13.37 0.03
N LYS A 43 21.20 -12.93 -1.14
CA LYS A 43 22.18 -13.70 -1.95
C LYS A 43 23.46 -14.00 -1.17
N GLU A 44 23.96 -13.06 -0.39
CA GLU A 44 25.24 -13.21 0.34
C GLU A 44 25.15 -14.24 1.48
N GLN A 45 23.97 -14.42 2.09
CA GLN A 45 23.77 -15.41 3.15
C GLN A 45 23.59 -16.85 2.61
N LYS A 46 23.14 -17.01 1.36
CA LYS A 46 22.90 -18.34 0.76
C LYS A 46 24.10 -18.94 0.00
N ILE A 47 25.14 -18.15 -0.31
CA ILE A 47 26.38 -18.65 -0.96
C ILE A 47 27.14 -19.65 -0.07
N VAL A 48 26.94 -19.64 1.25
CA VAL A 48 27.57 -20.60 2.16
C VAL A 48 26.88 -21.99 2.14
N ARG A 49 25.68 -22.13 1.56
CA ARG A 49 24.89 -23.37 1.62
C ARG A 49 24.73 -24.14 0.31
N ILE A 50 25.11 -23.60 -0.85
CA ILE A 50 24.82 -24.25 -2.14
C ILE A 50 26.08 -24.30 -2.99
N GLU A 51 26.83 -25.40 -2.85
CA GLU A 51 27.75 -25.86 -3.87
C GLU A 51 26.94 -26.44 -5.06
N GLN A 52 27.21 -25.92 -6.26
CA GLN A 52 27.13 -26.61 -7.55
C GLN A 52 25.77 -27.08 -8.14
N VAL A 53 24.70 -26.30 -8.05
CA VAL A 53 23.58 -26.44 -9.01
C VAL A 53 23.22 -25.06 -9.57
N ASP A 54 23.09 -24.98 -10.90
CA ASP A 54 22.66 -23.77 -11.62
C ASP A 54 21.15 -23.56 -11.40
N ILE A 55 20.76 -23.26 -10.16
CA ILE A 55 19.37 -23.09 -9.75
C ILE A 55 18.92 -21.71 -10.21
N THR A 56 17.93 -21.69 -11.11
CA THR A 56 17.33 -20.42 -11.54
C THR A 56 16.55 -19.75 -10.40
N VAL A 57 16.43 -18.42 -10.42
CA VAL A 57 15.67 -17.66 -9.40
C VAL A 57 14.22 -18.16 -9.29
N SER A 58 13.64 -18.63 -10.39
CA SER A 58 12.30 -19.24 -10.43
C SER A 58 12.23 -20.54 -9.62
N MET A 59 13.25 -21.39 -9.73
CA MET A 59 13.33 -22.62 -8.92
C MET A 59 13.53 -22.30 -7.44
N CYS A 60 14.36 -21.31 -7.10
CA CYS A 60 14.47 -20.85 -5.72
C CYS A 60 13.13 -20.33 -5.17
N TYR A 61 12.31 -19.71 -6.00
CA TYR A 61 10.99 -19.23 -5.58
C TYR A 61 10.03 -20.38 -5.26
N ALA A 62 9.99 -21.41 -6.10
CA ALA A 62 9.21 -22.61 -5.83
C ALA A 62 9.67 -23.29 -4.52
N LEU A 63 10.98 -23.46 -4.33
CA LEU A 63 11.54 -24.02 -3.10
C LEU A 63 11.20 -23.14 -1.88
N PHE A 64 11.24 -21.82 -2.02
CA PHE A 64 10.84 -20.90 -0.96
C PHE A 64 9.35 -21.06 -0.57
N GLN A 65 8.47 -21.29 -1.54
CA GLN A 65 7.05 -21.53 -1.27
C GLN A 65 6.83 -22.88 -0.58
N GLU A 66 7.61 -23.90 -0.93
CA GLU A 66 7.58 -25.23 -0.30
C GLU A 66 8.18 -25.22 1.12
N GLU A 67 9.23 -24.42 1.35
CA GLU A 67 9.89 -24.28 2.65
C GLU A 67 9.00 -23.54 3.66
N TYR A 68 8.19 -22.58 3.20
CA TYR A 68 7.31 -21.76 4.04
C TYR A 68 5.83 -21.86 3.62
N PRO A 69 5.21 -23.05 3.71
CA PRO A 69 3.84 -23.26 3.29
C PRO A 69 2.90 -22.41 4.14
N GLY A 70 2.04 -21.62 3.49
CA GLY A 70 1.10 -20.70 4.15
C GLY A 70 1.72 -19.45 4.76
N MET A 71 3.05 -19.31 4.79
CA MET A 71 3.75 -18.13 5.34
C MET A 71 4.53 -17.34 4.30
N TRP A 72 4.88 -17.93 3.16
CA TRP A 72 5.71 -17.29 2.14
C TRP A 72 5.19 -15.92 1.68
N GLN A 73 3.86 -15.76 1.56
CA GLN A 73 3.24 -14.46 1.22
C GLN A 73 3.47 -13.43 2.31
N LYS A 74 3.25 -13.82 3.57
CA LYS A 74 3.45 -12.96 4.73
C LYS A 74 4.92 -12.54 4.85
N ILE A 75 5.86 -13.46 4.67
CA ILE A 75 7.30 -13.16 4.69
C ILE A 75 7.65 -12.11 3.63
N LEU A 76 7.11 -12.23 2.42
CA LEU A 76 7.35 -11.26 1.35
C LEU A 76 6.66 -9.92 1.58
N THR A 77 5.46 -9.93 2.18
CA THR A 77 4.77 -8.71 2.61
C THR A 77 5.56 -8.00 3.70
N ASP A 78 5.97 -8.70 4.75
CA ASP A 78 6.77 -8.16 5.86
C ASP A 78 8.11 -7.59 5.35
N PHE A 79 8.75 -8.26 4.38
CA PHE A 79 9.97 -7.77 3.74
C PHE A 79 9.74 -6.50 2.91
N ASP A 80 8.71 -6.47 2.06
CA ASP A 80 8.41 -5.30 1.23
C ASP A 80 7.98 -4.11 2.12
N ASP A 81 7.26 -4.36 3.21
CA ASP A 81 6.92 -3.36 4.23
C ASP A 81 8.17 -2.79 4.91
N ALA A 82 9.11 -3.65 5.34
CA ALA A 82 10.38 -3.23 5.93
C ALA A 82 11.25 -2.40 4.97
N GLU A 83 11.34 -2.82 3.70
CA GLU A 83 12.03 -2.07 2.65
C GLU A 83 11.39 -0.69 2.40
N ASN A 84 10.06 -0.64 2.38
CA ASN A 84 9.33 0.61 2.22
C ASN A 84 9.52 1.57 3.41
N CYS A 85 9.76 1.05 4.62
CA CYS A 85 10.08 1.86 5.80
C CYS A 85 11.50 2.43 5.81
N ASN A 86 12.46 1.76 5.17
CA ASN A 86 13.88 2.15 5.17
C ASN A 86 14.26 3.11 4.01
N ASP A 87 13.35 3.37 3.08
CA ASP A 87 13.58 4.27 1.95
C ASP A 87 13.42 5.74 2.37
N GLU A 88 14.51 6.43 2.72
CA GLU A 88 14.49 7.84 3.16
C GLU A 88 14.13 8.85 2.05
N GLY A 89 13.97 8.38 0.81
CA GLY A 89 13.58 9.20 -0.33
C GLY A 89 14.62 10.23 -0.76
N LYS A 90 15.39 9.85 -1.79
CA LYS A 90 16.56 10.60 -2.27
C LYS A 90 16.24 11.92 -2.99
N SER A 91 14.98 12.15 -3.36
CA SER A 91 14.51 13.38 -4.01
C SER A 91 13.09 13.75 -3.59
N VAL A 92 12.65 14.98 -3.85
CA VAL A 92 11.28 15.46 -3.54
C VAL A 92 10.22 14.60 -4.25
N GLY A 93 10.41 14.33 -5.55
CA GLY A 93 9.49 13.48 -6.31
C GLY A 93 9.44 12.03 -5.80
N HIS A 94 10.59 11.50 -5.37
CA HIS A 94 10.66 10.17 -4.77
C HIS A 94 9.94 10.12 -3.42
N ARG A 95 10.14 11.12 -2.54
CA ARG A 95 9.41 11.22 -1.27
C ARG A 95 7.91 11.36 -1.47
N GLN A 96 7.48 12.10 -2.49
CA GLN A 96 6.07 12.22 -2.84
C GLN A 96 5.48 10.88 -3.31
N ALA A 97 6.19 10.16 -4.18
CA ALA A 97 5.78 8.84 -4.63
C ALA A 97 5.73 7.83 -3.47
N LEU A 98 6.75 7.83 -2.61
CA LEU A 98 6.82 7.01 -1.41
C LEU A 98 5.65 7.31 -0.46
N PHE A 99 5.38 8.58 -0.18
CA PHE A 99 4.27 9.01 0.68
C PHE A 99 2.94 8.48 0.16
N PHE A 100 2.61 8.72 -1.11
CA PHE A 100 1.33 8.24 -1.66
C PHE A 100 1.25 6.71 -1.73
N ARG A 101 2.38 6.02 -1.95
CA ARG A 101 2.46 4.55 -1.88
C ARG A 101 2.13 4.05 -0.47
N LEU A 102 2.79 4.59 0.56
CA LEU A 102 2.59 4.21 1.95
C LEU A 102 1.17 4.57 2.43
N ALA A 103 0.73 5.79 2.15
CA ALA A 103 -0.61 6.24 2.51
C ALA A 103 -1.67 5.32 1.89
N LYS A 104 -1.55 4.99 0.60
CA LYS A 104 -2.44 4.03 -0.06
C LYS A 104 -2.42 2.65 0.62
N HIS A 105 -1.24 2.13 0.96
CA HIS A 105 -1.12 0.84 1.63
C HIS A 105 -1.83 0.85 2.99
N HIS A 106 -1.58 1.86 3.83
CA HIS A 106 -2.27 2.01 5.11
C HIS A 106 -3.78 2.10 4.93
N LEU A 107 -4.26 2.91 3.98
CA LEU A 107 -5.70 3.01 3.72
C LEU A 107 -6.32 1.68 3.30
N GLN A 108 -5.61 0.84 2.54
CA GLN A 108 -6.09 -0.50 2.20
C GLN A 108 -6.20 -1.40 3.44
N VAL A 109 -5.20 -1.37 4.32
CA VAL A 109 -5.21 -2.12 5.59
C VAL A 109 -6.36 -1.64 6.47
N PHE A 110 -6.47 -0.34 6.72
CA PHE A 110 -7.55 0.22 7.55
C PHE A 110 -8.93 -0.04 6.96
N THR A 111 -9.11 0.11 5.64
CA THR A 111 -10.38 -0.21 4.97
C THR A 111 -10.75 -1.69 5.15
N SER A 112 -9.76 -2.59 5.12
CA SER A 112 -9.98 -4.02 5.32
C SER A 112 -10.37 -4.32 6.78
N MET A 113 -9.74 -3.66 7.75
CA MET A 113 -10.09 -3.82 9.16
C MET A 113 -11.47 -3.26 9.48
N VAL A 114 -11.84 -2.07 8.98
CA VAL A 114 -13.18 -1.48 9.11
C VAL A 114 -14.26 -2.38 8.51
N LYS A 115 -13.95 -3.15 7.46
CA LYS A 115 -14.89 -4.12 6.88
C LYS A 115 -14.99 -5.40 7.70
N ALA A 116 -13.88 -5.86 8.26
CA ALA A 116 -13.81 -7.09 9.03
C ALA A 116 -14.34 -6.92 10.46
N HIS A 117 -14.31 -5.70 10.99
CA HIS A 117 -14.60 -5.37 12.37
C HIS A 117 -15.54 -4.16 12.43
N ALA A 118 -16.44 -4.13 13.42
CA ALA A 118 -17.45 -3.07 13.56
C ALA A 118 -16.88 -1.78 14.19
N PHE A 119 -15.87 -1.17 13.56
CA PHE A 119 -15.32 0.11 13.98
C PHE A 119 -15.18 1.09 12.81
N GLU A 120 -15.18 2.38 13.13
CA GLU A 120 -14.97 3.47 12.18
C GLU A 120 -13.61 4.14 12.42
N THR A 121 -13.03 4.77 11.41
CA THR A 121 -11.71 5.39 11.49
C THR A 121 -11.65 6.69 10.71
N VAL A 122 -10.86 7.62 11.23
CA VAL A 122 -10.45 8.84 10.53
C VAL A 122 -8.94 8.95 10.65
N ILE A 123 -8.27 9.26 9.55
CA ILE A 123 -6.81 9.28 9.44
C ILE A 123 -6.39 10.57 8.77
N ILE A 124 -5.40 11.25 9.35
CA ILE A 124 -4.69 12.36 8.73
C ILE A 124 -3.22 11.94 8.63
N MET A 125 -2.65 12.09 7.43
CA MET A 125 -1.24 11.90 7.15
C MET A 125 -0.69 13.17 6.50
N ALA A 126 0.47 13.64 6.94
CA ALA A 126 1.15 14.78 6.35
C ALA A 126 2.67 14.56 6.39
N GLY A 127 3.39 15.15 5.44
CA GLY A 127 4.84 15.13 5.49
C GLY A 127 5.37 16.08 6.57
N ASN A 128 6.46 15.70 7.21
CA ASN A 128 7.03 16.38 8.38
C ASN A 128 8.11 17.45 8.08
N VAL A 129 8.28 17.83 6.81
CA VAL A 129 9.28 18.82 6.39
C VAL A 129 8.61 19.91 5.57
N VAL A 130 8.38 21.07 6.18
CA VAL A 130 7.58 22.17 5.64
C VAL A 130 7.95 22.53 4.19
N ASN A 131 9.24 22.71 3.90
CA ASN A 131 9.69 23.19 2.58
C ASN A 131 9.78 22.11 1.50
N GLN A 132 9.87 20.83 1.89
CA GLN A 132 10.09 19.73 0.95
C GLN A 132 8.83 18.89 0.73
N ASN A 133 7.89 18.94 1.68
CA ASN A 133 6.71 18.10 1.73
C ASN A 133 5.40 18.90 1.80
N ALA A 134 5.42 20.19 1.43
CA ALA A 134 4.24 21.06 1.47
C ALA A 134 3.02 20.45 0.75
N SER A 135 3.26 19.74 -0.36
CA SER A 135 2.24 19.04 -1.15
C SER A 135 1.82 17.68 -0.60
N LEU A 136 2.49 17.16 0.44
CA LEU A 136 2.21 15.85 1.02
C LEU A 136 1.17 15.99 2.12
N GLY A 137 -0.02 15.48 1.86
CA GLY A 137 -1.09 15.46 2.83
C GLY A 137 -2.24 14.61 2.33
N GLN A 138 -2.85 13.87 3.24
CA GLN A 138 -4.00 13.04 2.94
C GLN A 138 -4.90 12.92 4.16
N VAL A 139 -6.18 13.15 3.95
CA VAL A 139 -7.24 12.88 4.92
C VAL A 139 -8.07 11.72 4.40
N TYR A 140 -8.48 10.85 5.30
CA TYR A 140 -9.37 9.74 5.02
C TYR A 140 -10.35 9.56 6.16
N ALA A 141 -11.59 9.24 5.82
CA ALA A 141 -12.61 8.79 6.76
C ALA A 141 -13.30 7.54 6.21
N SER A 142 -13.59 6.58 7.09
CA SER A 142 -14.49 5.49 6.76
C SER A 142 -15.93 5.97 6.59
N LEU A 143 -16.80 5.12 6.03
CA LEU A 143 -18.15 5.50 5.62
C LEU A 143 -18.99 6.10 6.76
N GLY A 144 -18.91 5.54 7.97
CA GLY A 144 -19.65 6.04 9.13
C GLY A 144 -19.01 7.25 9.82
N ALA A 145 -17.79 7.64 9.40
CA ALA A 145 -17.08 8.81 9.91
C ALA A 145 -16.89 9.91 8.85
N ILE A 146 -17.56 9.81 7.70
CA ILE A 146 -17.60 10.89 6.70
C ILE A 146 -18.08 12.17 7.39
N ASN A 147 -17.45 13.30 7.05
CA ASN A 147 -17.71 14.62 7.64
C ASN A 147 -17.41 14.74 9.14
N PHE A 148 -16.71 13.78 9.76
CA PHE A 148 -16.36 13.85 11.19
C PHE A 148 -15.76 15.21 11.58
N PHE A 149 -14.78 15.70 10.82
CA PHE A 149 -14.15 17.00 11.09
C PHE A 149 -15.11 18.17 10.89
N LEU A 150 -15.93 18.13 9.85
CA LEU A 150 -16.92 19.17 9.60
C LEU A 150 -17.96 19.25 10.71
N GLU A 151 -18.43 18.11 11.21
CA GLU A 151 -19.48 18.06 12.22
C GLU A 151 -18.98 18.31 13.64
N ARG A 152 -17.80 17.76 14.00
CA ARG A 152 -17.26 17.80 15.36
C ARG A 152 -16.25 18.92 15.56
N CYS A 153 -15.44 19.20 14.56
CA CYS A 153 -14.39 20.22 14.62
C CYS A 153 -14.76 21.51 13.89
N ARG A 154 -15.87 21.53 13.13
CA ARG A 154 -16.33 22.69 12.33
C ARG A 154 -15.33 23.15 11.28
N VAL A 155 -14.49 22.24 10.81
CA VAL A 155 -13.45 22.48 9.79
C VAL A 155 -13.55 21.43 8.70
N ASP A 156 -13.25 21.80 7.46
CA ASP A 156 -13.21 20.84 6.36
C ASP A 156 -11.90 20.03 6.33
N ASP A 157 -11.81 19.05 5.42
CA ASP A 157 -10.64 18.18 5.28
C ASP A 157 -9.35 18.95 4.92
N ASN A 158 -9.45 20.05 4.18
CA ASN A 158 -8.28 20.86 3.84
C ASN A 158 -7.83 21.69 5.04
N GLU A 159 -8.77 22.24 5.79
CA GLU A 159 -8.51 23.07 6.97
C GLU A 159 -7.94 22.24 8.11
N ILE A 160 -8.50 21.06 8.41
CA ILE A 160 -7.91 20.17 9.42
C ILE A 160 -6.53 19.67 9.01
N LEU A 161 -6.31 19.41 7.72
CA LEU A 161 -5.00 19.04 7.20
C LEU A 161 -4.01 20.20 7.33
N ALA A 162 -4.44 21.44 7.09
CA ALA A 162 -3.63 22.63 7.27
C ALA A 162 -3.27 22.86 8.74
N HIS A 163 -4.23 22.69 9.66
CA HIS A 163 -3.99 22.74 11.11
C HIS A 163 -2.98 21.67 11.53
N PHE A 164 -3.17 20.43 11.07
CA PHE A 164 -2.26 19.33 11.36
C PHE A 164 -0.85 19.62 10.84
N LYS A 165 -0.71 20.15 9.63
CA LYS A 165 0.58 20.56 9.06
C LYS A 165 1.26 21.71 9.79
N THR A 166 0.48 22.63 10.38
CA THR A 166 1.03 23.75 11.16
C THR A 166 1.58 23.29 12.51
N HIS A 167 1.08 22.16 13.02
CA HIS A 167 1.57 21.57 14.26
C HIS A 167 2.90 20.82 14.10
N ILE A 168 3.15 20.22 12.93
CA ILE A 168 4.37 19.45 12.61
C ILE A 168 5.53 20.38 12.26
#